data_AF-A0A6G7PUD3-F1
#
_entry.id   AF-A0A6G7PUD3-F1
#
_cell.length_a   1.000
_cell.length_b   1.000
_cell.length_c   1.000
_cell.angle_alpha   90.00
_cell.angle_beta   90.00
_cell.angle_gamma   90.00
#
_symmetry.space_group_name_H-M   'P 1'
#
loop_
_entity.id
_entity.type
_entity.pdbx_description
1 polymer ?
#
loop_
_entity_poly.entity_id
_entity_poly.type
_entity_poly.pdbx_seq_one_letter_code
_entity_poly.pdbx_strand_id
1 'polypeptide(L)' 'MIMSENIFEGAYICSTTNCGYIYNPAKGDRKGKIPKGTAFEDLPDDWRCPVCGASKKAFRPMAELEEEK' A
#
# COMPACT_ATOMS: atom_id res chain seq x y z
N MET A 1 3.65 -9.03 -24.75
CA MET A 1 2.89 -9.42 -23.54
C MET A 1 3.38 -8.58 -22.39
N ILE A 2 3.01 -7.30 -22.36
CA ILE A 2 3.20 -6.42 -21.21
C ILE A 2 1.79 -5.98 -20.90
N MET A 3 1.09 -6.78 -20.09
CA MET A 3 -0.16 -6.33 -19.48
C MET A 3 0.25 -5.28 -18.46
N SER A 4 0.34 -4.06 -18.96
CA SER A 4 0.44 -2.79 -18.26
C SER A 4 -0.79 -2.58 -17.38
N GLU A 5 -1.05 -3.51 -16.49
CA GLU A 5 -1.98 -3.28 -15.40
C GLU A 5 -1.22 -2.40 -14.41
N ASN A 6 -1.75 -1.20 -14.21
CA ASN A 6 -1.21 -0.16 -13.34
C ASN A 6 -1.30 -0.62 -11.87
N ILE A 7 -0.52 -1.64 -11.49
CA ILE A 7 -0.57 -2.31 -10.17
C ILE A 7 -0.13 -1.38 -9.02
N PHE A 8 0.28 -0.16 -9.33
CA PHE A 8 0.72 0.86 -8.37
C PHE A 8 -0.33 1.97 -8.15
N GLU A 9 -1.46 1.93 -8.86
CA GLU A 9 -2.55 2.89 -8.67
C GLU A 9 -3.15 2.75 -7.26
N GLY A 10 -3.04 3.80 -6.44
CA GLY A 10 -3.46 3.78 -5.04
C GLY A 10 -2.60 2.90 -4.13
N ALA A 11 -1.37 2.56 -4.53
CA ALA A 11 -0.42 1.85 -3.69
C ALA A 11 0.21 2.78 -2.64
N TYR A 12 0.55 2.23 -1.48
CA TYR A 12 1.15 2.96 -0.36
C TYR A 12 2.39 2.22 0.13
N ILE A 13 3.46 2.95 0.47
CA ILE A 13 4.69 2.39 1.01
C ILE A 13 4.87 2.78 2.47
N CYS A 14 5.26 1.80 3.30
CA CYS A 14 5.61 2.02 4.68
C CYS A 14 6.97 2.73 4.77
N SER A 15 6.98 3.98 5.24
CA SER A 15 8.18 4.81 5.43
C SER A 15 8.90 4.56 6.76
N THR A 16 8.53 3.52 7.50
CA THR A 16 9.25 3.14 8.73
C THR A 16 10.66 2.67 8.39
N THR A 17 11.65 3.18 9.12
CA THR A 17 13.05 2.74 9.04
C THR A 17 13.12 1.22 9.15
N ASN A 18 13.75 0.57 8.17
CA ASN A 18 13.87 -0.89 8.03
C ASN A 18 12.58 -1.67 7.67
N CYS A 19 11.55 -1.04 7.10
CA CYS A 19 10.35 -1.73 6.61
C CYS A 19 10.21 -1.75 5.08
N GLY A 20 9.80 -0.63 4.47
CA GLY A 20 9.59 -0.54 3.02
C GLY A 20 8.45 -1.42 2.46
N TYR A 21 7.52 -1.89 3.30
CA TYR A 21 6.38 -2.68 2.84
C TYR A 21 5.48 -1.88 1.90
N ILE A 22 5.10 -2.45 0.75
CA ILE A 22 4.21 -1.82 -0.22
C ILE A 22 2.83 -2.48 -0.12
N TYR A 23 1.84 -1.69 0.28
CA TYR A 23 0.43 -2.03 0.20
C TYR A 23 -0.06 -1.83 -1.24
N ASN A 24 -0.66 -2.87 -1.82
CA ASN A 24 -1.26 -2.82 -3.15
C ASN A 24 -2.76 -3.13 -3.03
N PRO A 25 -3.66 -2.19 -3.37
CA PRO A 25 -5.10 -2.38 -3.23
C PRO A 25 -5.63 -3.52 -4.09
N ALA A 26 -5.12 -3.70 -5.32
CA ALA A 26 -5.51 -4.82 -6.20
C ALA A 26 -5.14 -6.20 -5.63
N LYS A 27 -4.10 -6.26 -4.78
CA LYS A 27 -3.70 -7.50 -4.08
C LYS A 27 -4.28 -7.61 -2.66
N GLY A 28 -4.70 -6.51 -2.06
CA GLY A 28 -5.06 -6.44 -0.65
C GLY A 28 -3.90 -6.85 0.26
N ASP A 29 -4.22 -7.26 1.47
CA ASP A 29 -3.25 -7.77 2.44
C ASP A 29 -3.79 -9.02 3.15
N ARG A 30 -3.33 -10.19 2.73
CA ARG A 30 -3.72 -11.47 3.32
C ARG A 30 -3.32 -11.59 4.80
N LYS A 31 -2.20 -11.00 5.23
CA LYS A 31 -1.76 -11.05 6.63
C LYS A 31 -2.63 -10.16 7.51
N GLY A 32 -2.97 -8.97 7.03
CA GLY A 32 -3.90 -8.04 7.66
C GLY A 32 -5.38 -8.41 7.49
N LYS A 33 -5.70 -9.54 6.85
CA LYS A 33 -7.07 -9.99 6.53
C LYS A 33 -7.85 -8.97 5.69
N ILE A 34 -7.15 -8.26 4.81
CA ILE A 34 -7.72 -7.28 3.90
C ILE A 34 -7.96 -7.94 2.53
N PRO A 35 -9.19 -7.92 2.01
CA PRO A 35 -9.48 -8.50 0.71
C PRO A 35 -8.85 -7.71 -0.43
N LYS A 36 -8.78 -8.34 -1.60
CA LYS A 36 -8.36 -7.67 -2.84
C LYS A 36 -9.39 -6.59 -3.22
N GLY A 37 -8.91 -5.48 -3.77
CA GLY A 37 -9.73 -4.33 -4.15
C GLY A 37 -9.97 -3.32 -3.04
N THR A 38 -9.47 -3.54 -1.82
CA THR A 38 -9.59 -2.57 -0.73
C THR A 38 -8.60 -1.43 -0.92
N ALA A 39 -9.08 -0.19 -1.02
CA ALA A 39 -8.22 0.99 -1.04
C ALA A 39 -7.50 1.16 0.30
N PHE A 40 -6.32 1.79 0.30
CA PHE A 40 -5.60 2.04 1.56
C PHE A 40 -6.41 2.93 2.53
N GLU A 41 -7.18 3.86 1.98
CA GLU A 41 -8.07 4.74 2.75
C GLU A 41 -9.17 3.93 3.47
N ASP A 42 -9.69 2.89 2.83
CA ASP A 42 -10.73 1.99 3.35
C ASP A 42 -10.22 0.97 4.38
N LEU A 43 -8.90 0.89 4.59
CA LEU A 43 -8.33 0.05 5.64
C LEU A 43 -8.82 0.47 7.02
N PRO A 44 -9.12 -0.47 7.94
CA PRO A 44 -9.51 -0.14 9.30
C PRO A 44 -8.40 0.61 10.04
N ASP A 45 -8.76 1.51 10.97
CA ASP A 45 -7.78 2.29 11.76
C ASP A 45 -6.81 1.42 12.59
N ASP A 46 -7.27 0.24 12.99
CA ASP A 46 -6.47 -0.74 13.72
C ASP A 46 -5.54 -1.57 12.80
N TRP A 47 -5.67 -1.42 11.48
CA TRP A 47 -4.74 -2.05 10.56
C TRP A 47 -3.33 -1.52 10.75
N ARG A 48 -2.40 -2.48 10.82
CA ARG A 48 -0.98 -2.23 11.01
C ARG A 48 -0.20 -2.93 9.92
N CYS A 49 0.93 -2.34 9.58
CA CYS A 49 1.87 -2.91 8.63
C CYS A 49 2.16 -4.37 9.01
N PRO A 50 1.91 -5.34 8.11
CA PRO A 50 2.11 -6.76 8.40
C PRO A 50 3.59 -7.16 8.51
N VAL A 51 4.50 -6.22 8.26
CA VAL A 51 5.95 -6.39 8.34
C VAL A 51 6.50 -5.79 9.64
N CYS A 52 6.18 -4.53 9.96
CA CYS A 52 6.77 -3.82 11.10
C CYS A 52 5.79 -3.43 12.22
N GLY A 53 4.48 -3.62 12.04
CA GLY A 53 3.46 -3.25 13.03
C GLY A 53 3.17 -1.74 13.14
N ALA A 54 3.78 -0.91 12.28
CA ALA A 54 3.48 0.52 12.22
C ALA A 54 2.03 0.77 11.77
N SER A 55 1.43 1.85 12.26
CA SER A 55 0.06 2.23 11.89
C SER A 55 -0.01 2.81 10.47
N LYS A 56 -1.23 2.98 9.94
CA LYS A 56 -1.48 3.62 8.63
C LYS A 56 -0.78 4.98 8.46
N LYS A 57 -0.53 5.71 9.55
CA LYS A 57 0.14 7.02 9.55
C LYS A 57 1.59 6.98 9.08
N ALA A 58 2.24 5.82 9.16
CA ALA A 58 3.62 5.63 8.70
C ALA A 58 3.71 5.35 7.18
N PHE A 59 2.57 5.25 6.49
CA PHE A 59 2.54 4.99 5.05
C PHE A 59 2.48 6.29 4.27
N ARG A 60 3.08 6.26 3.08
CA ARG A 60 3.06 7.34 2.09
C ARG A 60 2.48 6.85 0.78
N PRO A 61 1.69 7.67 0.07
CA PRO A 61 1.18 7.31 -1.24
C PRO A 61 2.34 7.15 -2.22
N MET A 62 2.29 6.12 -3.05
CA MET A 62 3.24 5.90 -4.16
C MET A 62 2.77 6.58 -5.46
N ALA A 63 1.54 7.07 -5.50
CA ALA A 63 0.91 7.65 -6.69
C ALA A 63 1.33 9.11 -6.98
N GLU A 64 2.33 9.65 -6.28
CA GLU A 64 2.83 11.02 -6.50
C GLU A 64 4.12 11.05 -7.33
N LEU A 65 4.15 10.23 -8.38
CA LEU A 65 5.10 10.36 -9.48
C LEU A 65 4.30 10.47 -10.78
N GLU A 66 3.44 11.48 -10.88
CA GLU A 66 3.30 12.14 -12.16
C GLU A 66 4.65 12.79 -12.44
N GLU A 67 5.30 12.36 -13.52
CA GLU A 67 6.54 12.91 -14.02
C GLU A 67 6.42 14.43 -14.25
N GLU A 68 6.81 15.25 -13.28
CA GLU A 68 7.43 16.54 -13.63
C GLU A 68 8.87 16.25 -14.07
N LYS A 69 9.03 15.92 -15.36
CA LYS A 69 9.91 16.61 -16.33
C LYS A 69 10.42 15.72 -17.47
#